data_AF-C7ZNY3-F1
#
_entry.id   AF-C7ZNY3-F1
#
_cell.length_a   1.000
_cell.length_b   1.000
_cell.length_c   1.000
_cell.angle_alpha   90.00
_cell.angle_beta   90.00
_cell.angle_gamma   90.00
#
_symmetry.space_group_name_H-M   'P 1'
#
loop_
_entity.id
_entity.type
_entity.pdbx_description
1 polymer ?
#
loop_
_entity_poly.entity_id
_entity_poly.type
_entity_poly.pdbx_seq_one_letter_code
_entity_poly.pdbx_strand_id
1 'polypeptide(L)'
;MASQNKIIRVDTTESTTSTPVPDMVGHPLADACPQWEWLKAGVKSQVGHDNKPMQCHAFKPRPDRCRKQCQQCQLLLQAYLNTDFAEHWQTFPLSWGSTREVSVLRFKPPSRGPSIILSAIANTPNPWGLQGLLPSAESTGSSASVRLACRWLDDCINNHPSCGSPHDPVLPTRVLDLGLDSSTRVSVWEPRGRTGRYVCLSYCWGKSEFTMTTQDNLENHIERGIDLKDLPQTFQDAIQVVRGLKLRYLWIDALCIIQNEDHHEDWKRECGNMASIYRNSHLTIAAAWADSANGGCFTTTDPGVVFGPVMMRKVFHFPPVRNSSDFPILARAWTFQERLLAPRVIYFSRQEILWECTELRTCECGGVTNPVPGIEKLDLNSQGYTGGVGEIWRRLVIQYSGLQLTCPDDKLPALSGLAQAMTLRSQENYLAGLWKETLLGDMCWNARYPRAKRQPQTRWRAPSWSWASVDGPIDYYVDLNSEAFTRSIKDHALVREAKCTPAGPSLTGEVEDGFVTLDGFLIPASFGDSGISANCSDLRSLQLTWIPDWVYDMEEIPVIYLIPVMTIWNGFFSHLYGLVVKPHGQGTEMTRVGLASHVEPDDPGGFGFLDCEKQVVKIV
;
A
#
# COMPACT_ATOMS: atom_id res chain seq x y z
N MET A 1 -14.34 -19.04 -27.26
CA MET A 1 -15.75 -19.48 -27.24
C MET A 1 -16.42 -18.83 -26.04
N ALA A 2 -17.51 -18.14 -26.29
CA ALA A 2 -18.15 -17.18 -25.39
C ALA A 2 -18.77 -17.85 -24.14
N SER A 3 -18.51 -17.30 -22.95
CA SER A 3 -19.37 -17.47 -21.78
C SER A 3 -20.18 -16.20 -21.60
N GLN A 4 -21.50 -16.36 -21.63
CA GLN A 4 -22.49 -15.29 -21.71
C GLN A 4 -22.62 -14.54 -20.38
N ASN A 5 -22.38 -13.22 -20.42
CA ASN A 5 -22.90 -12.28 -19.45
C ASN A 5 -24.44 -12.30 -19.49
N LYS A 6 -25.09 -12.90 -18.49
CA LYS A 6 -26.50 -12.64 -18.22
C LYS A 6 -26.64 -11.29 -17.53
N ILE A 7 -26.73 -10.25 -18.35
CA ILE A 7 -27.32 -8.97 -17.97
C ILE A 7 -28.81 -9.26 -17.78
N ILE A 8 -29.31 -9.21 -16.53
CA ILE A 8 -30.75 -9.13 -16.29
C ILE A 8 -31.14 -7.70 -16.67
N ARG A 9 -31.57 -7.53 -17.93
CA ARG A 9 -32.37 -6.36 -18.33
C ARG A 9 -33.72 -6.52 -17.64
N VAL A 10 -34.03 -5.60 -16.74
CA VAL A 10 -35.41 -5.38 -16.30
C VAL A 10 -36.03 -4.49 -17.38
N ASP A 11 -36.98 -5.06 -18.13
CA ASP A 11 -37.73 -4.36 -19.17
C ASP A 11 -38.46 -3.15 -18.57
N THR A 12 -38.07 -1.97 -19.04
CA THR A 12 -38.81 -0.72 -18.88
C THR A 12 -39.92 -0.68 -19.92
N THR A 13 -41.10 -1.21 -19.59
CA THR A 13 -42.42 -0.78 -20.09
C THR A 13 -43.48 -1.74 -19.57
N GLU A 14 -44.22 -1.36 -18.53
CA GLU A 14 -45.68 -1.38 -18.51
C GLU A 14 -46.23 -0.87 -17.16
N SER A 15 -47.05 0.17 -17.29
CA SER A 15 -48.09 0.64 -16.35
C SER A 15 -47.71 0.90 -14.89
N THR A 16 -47.52 2.18 -14.59
CA THR A 16 -48.11 2.89 -13.46
C THR A 16 -49.17 2.12 -12.67
N THR A 17 -48.76 1.42 -11.62
CA THR A 17 -49.57 1.28 -10.42
C THR A 17 -48.66 1.51 -9.23
N SER A 18 -48.72 2.74 -8.72
CA SER A 18 -48.28 3.08 -7.38
C SER A 18 -49.02 2.18 -6.41
N THR A 19 -48.38 1.12 -5.91
CA THR A 19 -48.78 0.60 -4.61
C THR A 19 -48.37 1.67 -3.59
N PRO A 20 -49.32 2.24 -2.84
CA PRO A 20 -48.97 3.22 -1.83
C PRO A 20 -48.06 2.52 -0.82
N VAL A 21 -46.88 3.10 -0.58
CA VAL A 21 -46.15 2.87 0.66
C VAL A 21 -47.15 3.16 1.77
N PRO A 22 -47.45 2.21 2.67
CA PRO A 22 -48.41 2.48 3.73
C PRO A 22 -47.90 3.66 4.55
N ASP A 23 -48.74 4.68 4.71
CA ASP A 23 -48.48 5.86 5.54
C ASP A 23 -47.99 5.40 6.91
N MET A 24 -46.68 5.54 7.15
CA MET A 24 -46.05 5.20 8.43
C MET A 24 -46.03 6.42 9.35
N VAL A 25 -47.21 6.95 9.66
CA VAL A 25 -47.38 7.92 10.74
C VAL A 25 -47.86 7.17 11.98
N GLY A 26 -46.98 7.03 12.97
CA GLY A 26 -47.37 6.76 14.36
C GLY A 26 -47.37 5.30 14.83
N HIS A 27 -46.20 4.65 14.86
CA HIS A 27 -45.99 3.52 15.76
C HIS A 27 -44.73 3.72 16.61
N PRO A 28 -44.80 3.54 17.94
CA PRO A 28 -43.67 3.77 18.82
C PRO A 28 -42.56 2.75 18.52
N LEU A 29 -41.32 3.23 18.44
CA LEU A 29 -40.06 2.48 18.27
C LEU A 29 -39.75 1.48 19.42
N ALA A 30 -40.76 1.02 20.16
CA ALA A 30 -40.63 0.64 21.57
C ALA A 30 -40.97 -0.83 21.90
N ASP A 31 -40.90 -1.77 20.96
CA ASP A 31 -40.91 -3.19 21.29
C ASP A 31 -39.50 -3.79 21.18
N ALA A 32 -38.82 -3.88 22.33
CA ALA A 32 -37.51 -4.49 22.48
C ALA A 32 -37.53 -5.96 22.02
N CYS A 33 -36.90 -6.26 20.89
CA CYS A 33 -36.67 -7.65 20.47
C CYS A 33 -35.58 -8.30 21.34
N PRO A 34 -35.74 -9.53 21.86
CA PRO A 34 -34.72 -10.19 22.68
C PRO A 34 -33.35 -10.34 22.01
N GLN A 35 -33.32 -10.54 20.68
CA GLN A 35 -32.09 -10.58 19.91
C GLN A 35 -31.34 -9.23 19.94
N TRP A 36 -32.08 -8.13 20.08
CA TRP A 36 -31.55 -6.77 20.11
C TRP A 36 -31.10 -6.32 21.50
N GLU A 37 -31.82 -6.69 22.56
CA GLU A 37 -31.37 -6.38 23.94
C GLU A 37 -29.99 -7.01 24.24
N TRP A 38 -29.70 -8.18 23.69
CA TRP A 38 -28.36 -8.77 23.73
C TRP A 38 -27.30 -7.89 23.05
N LEU A 39 -27.62 -7.35 21.87
CA LEU A 39 -26.72 -6.51 21.09
C LEU A 39 -26.51 -5.12 21.75
N LYS A 40 -27.59 -4.52 22.29
CA LYS A 40 -27.55 -3.29 23.11
C LYS A 40 -26.74 -3.45 24.39
N ALA A 41 -26.88 -4.57 25.11
CA ALA A 41 -26.14 -4.82 26.34
C ALA A 41 -24.63 -4.93 26.09
N GLY A 42 -24.24 -5.52 24.95
CA GLY A 42 -22.84 -5.49 24.49
C GLY A 42 -22.35 -4.08 24.20
N VAL A 43 -23.12 -3.30 23.43
CA VAL A 43 -22.75 -1.94 22.96
C VAL A 43 -22.73 -0.88 24.09
N LYS A 44 -23.70 -0.88 25.02
CA LYS A 44 -23.83 0.14 26.08
C LYS A 44 -22.74 0.08 27.16
N SER A 45 -22.06 -1.05 27.32
CA SER A 45 -21.08 -1.23 28.40
C SER A 45 -19.75 -0.50 28.18
N GLN A 46 -19.54 0.19 27.06
CA GLN A 46 -18.20 0.66 26.65
C GLN A 46 -18.14 2.01 25.89
N VAL A 47 -19.17 2.86 25.99
CA VAL A 47 -19.12 4.23 25.47
C VAL A 47 -18.24 5.09 26.39
N GLY A 48 -16.93 4.89 26.33
CA GLY A 48 -15.93 5.79 26.91
C GLY A 48 -15.48 6.79 25.85
N HIS A 49 -15.54 8.08 26.18
CA HIS A 49 -14.85 9.13 25.42
C HIS A 49 -13.37 8.80 25.39
N ASP A 50 -12.88 8.27 24.27
CA ASP A 50 -11.49 8.31 23.79
C ASP A 50 -11.42 7.41 22.55
N ASN A 51 -10.51 7.72 21.61
CA ASN A 51 -10.25 7.01 20.34
C ASN A 51 -9.79 5.53 20.52
N LYS A 52 -10.51 4.72 21.31
CA LYS A 52 -10.23 3.30 21.52
C LYS A 52 -10.78 2.46 20.36
N PRO A 53 -10.09 1.37 19.98
CA PRO A 53 -10.47 0.55 18.83
C PRO A 53 -11.88 -0.02 18.96
N MET A 54 -12.63 0.02 17.85
CA MET A 54 -13.98 -0.55 17.71
C MET A 54 -13.98 -2.03 18.14
N GLN A 55 -14.67 -2.39 19.23
CA GLN A 55 -14.86 -3.80 19.59
C GLN A 55 -15.86 -4.45 18.62
N CYS A 56 -15.45 -5.57 18.03
CA CYS A 56 -16.25 -6.36 17.09
C CYS A 56 -17.00 -7.46 17.85
N HIS A 57 -18.32 -7.55 17.66
CA HIS A 57 -19.12 -8.67 18.16
C HIS A 57 -19.52 -9.60 17.02
N ALA A 58 -19.38 -10.91 17.21
CA ALA A 58 -19.87 -11.89 16.25
C ALA A 58 -21.41 -11.90 16.26
N PHE A 59 -22.02 -11.42 15.17
CA PHE A 59 -23.46 -11.42 14.95
C PHE A 59 -23.87 -12.62 14.11
N LYS A 60 -24.76 -13.46 14.64
CA LYS A 60 -25.48 -14.51 13.90
C LYS A 60 -26.93 -14.07 13.71
N PRO A 61 -27.42 -13.79 12.49
CA PRO A 61 -28.84 -13.59 12.31
C PRO A 61 -29.58 -14.88 12.67
N ARG A 62 -30.65 -14.77 13.47
CA ARG A 62 -31.55 -15.87 13.81
C ARG A 62 -32.96 -15.48 13.33
N PRO A 63 -33.28 -15.71 12.04
CA PRO A 63 -34.57 -15.31 11.46
C PRO A 63 -35.77 -15.90 12.20
N ASP A 64 -35.57 -17.08 12.80
CA ASP A 64 -36.52 -17.80 13.66
C ASP A 64 -36.82 -17.08 14.99
N ARG A 65 -35.88 -16.25 15.47
CA ARG A 65 -36.02 -15.45 16.71
C ARG A 65 -36.38 -13.99 16.46
N CYS A 66 -36.37 -13.53 15.22
CA CYS A 66 -36.87 -12.22 14.85
C CYS A 66 -38.39 -12.20 15.05
N ARG A 67 -38.92 -11.27 15.86
CA ARG A 67 -40.37 -11.00 15.82
C ARG A 67 -40.72 -10.56 14.40
N LYS A 68 -41.74 -11.18 13.78
CA LYS A 68 -42.13 -10.99 12.36
C LYS A 68 -42.47 -9.54 11.94
N GLN A 69 -42.39 -8.57 12.84
CA GLN A 69 -42.67 -7.14 12.63
C GLN A 69 -41.63 -6.20 13.27
N CYS A 70 -40.51 -6.72 13.81
CA CYS A 70 -39.47 -5.84 14.37
C CYS A 70 -38.67 -5.17 13.26
N GLN A 71 -38.90 -3.87 13.05
CA GLN A 71 -38.21 -3.06 12.03
C GLN A 71 -36.68 -3.14 12.17
N GLN A 72 -36.14 -3.10 13.39
CA GLN A 72 -34.69 -3.23 13.65
C GLN A 72 -34.14 -4.58 13.16
N CYS A 73 -34.83 -5.68 13.45
CA CYS A 73 -34.44 -7.02 13.00
C CYS A 73 -34.52 -7.17 11.49
N GLN A 74 -35.54 -6.60 10.85
CA GLN A 74 -35.69 -6.62 9.39
C GLN A 74 -34.56 -5.85 8.70
N LEU A 75 -34.20 -4.66 9.20
CA LEU A 75 -33.09 -3.88 8.67
C LEU A 75 -31.74 -4.61 8.81
N LEU A 76 -31.46 -5.19 9.97
CA LEU A 76 -30.22 -5.96 10.18
C LEU A 76 -30.18 -7.21 9.28
N LEU A 77 -31.32 -7.88 9.09
CA LEU A 77 -31.41 -9.03 8.20
C LEU A 77 -31.25 -8.63 6.73
N GLN A 78 -31.82 -7.51 6.31
CA GLN A 78 -31.62 -6.98 4.96
C GLN A 78 -30.17 -6.55 4.73
N ALA A 79 -29.55 -5.88 5.70
CA ALA A 79 -28.13 -5.55 5.66
C ALA A 79 -27.27 -6.79 5.52
N TYR A 80 -27.60 -7.86 6.26
CA TYR A 80 -26.98 -9.17 6.12
C TYR A 80 -27.16 -9.76 4.71
N LEU A 81 -28.40 -9.81 4.19
CA LEU A 81 -28.72 -10.40 2.90
C LEU A 81 -28.10 -9.64 1.71
N ASN A 82 -27.82 -8.35 1.87
CA ASN A 82 -27.14 -7.53 0.86
C ASN A 82 -25.60 -7.62 0.94
N THR A 83 -25.05 -8.41 1.86
CA THR A 83 -23.62 -8.77 1.78
C THR A 83 -23.44 -9.84 0.71
N ASP A 84 -22.44 -9.68 -0.16
CA ASP A 84 -22.03 -10.73 -1.13
C ASP A 84 -21.61 -12.05 -0.44
N PHE A 85 -21.56 -12.07 0.88
CA PHE A 85 -21.03 -13.14 1.73
C PHE A 85 -22.11 -13.93 2.48
N ALA A 86 -23.39 -13.53 2.36
CA ALA A 86 -24.51 -14.11 3.13
C ALA A 86 -24.66 -15.63 2.95
N GLU A 87 -24.21 -16.17 1.80
CA GLU A 87 -24.25 -17.60 1.49
C GLU A 87 -23.13 -18.43 2.15
N HIS A 88 -22.00 -17.81 2.50
CA HIS A 88 -20.78 -18.54 2.89
C HIS A 88 -20.49 -18.51 4.39
N TRP A 89 -21.06 -17.57 5.14
CA TRP A 89 -20.67 -17.35 6.55
C TRP A 89 -21.87 -17.37 7.49
N GLN A 90 -21.74 -18.15 8.57
CA GLN A 90 -22.79 -18.28 9.58
C GLN A 90 -22.83 -17.11 10.58
N THR A 91 -21.78 -16.29 10.66
CA THR A 91 -21.63 -15.16 11.60
C THR A 91 -20.76 -14.06 11.02
N PHE A 92 -21.05 -12.79 11.34
CA PHE A 92 -20.27 -11.63 10.88
C PHE A 92 -19.85 -10.71 12.03
N PRO A 93 -18.65 -10.12 12.00
CA PRO A 93 -18.27 -9.07 12.94
C PRO A 93 -19.11 -7.81 12.71
N LEU A 94 -19.96 -7.49 13.68
CA LEU A 94 -20.67 -6.23 13.77
C LEU A 94 -19.89 -5.30 14.69
N SER A 95 -19.71 -4.05 14.26
CA SER A 95 -18.98 -3.05 15.02
C SER A 95 -19.69 -1.71 14.95
N TRP A 96 -19.60 -0.93 16.03
CA TRP A 96 -20.10 0.43 16.09
C TRP A 96 -18.97 1.40 15.80
N GLY A 97 -19.15 2.30 14.84
CA GLY A 97 -18.22 3.38 14.56
C GLY A 97 -18.86 4.70 14.95
N SER A 98 -18.13 5.55 15.66
CA SER A 98 -18.56 6.94 15.81
C SER A 98 -17.36 7.84 15.67
N THR A 99 -17.50 8.86 14.84
CA THR A 99 -16.66 10.06 14.91
C THR A 99 -17.44 11.13 15.68
N ARG A 100 -16.86 12.33 15.79
CA ARG A 100 -17.59 13.51 16.26
C ARG A 100 -18.81 13.86 15.38
N GLU A 101 -18.89 13.31 14.16
CA GLU A 101 -19.82 13.80 13.14
C GLU A 101 -20.80 12.76 12.61
N VAL A 102 -20.40 11.50 12.63
CA VAL A 102 -21.20 10.39 12.13
C VAL A 102 -21.06 9.21 13.08
N SER A 103 -22.18 8.61 13.46
CA SER A 103 -22.24 7.29 14.06
C SER A 103 -22.83 6.31 13.07
N VAL A 104 -22.15 5.18 12.87
CA VAL A 104 -22.54 4.13 11.93
C VAL A 104 -22.52 2.75 12.59
N LEU A 105 -23.41 1.89 12.11
CA LEU A 105 -23.31 0.45 12.35
C LEU A 105 -22.59 -0.18 11.16
N ARG A 106 -21.51 -0.93 11.42
CA ARG A 106 -20.65 -1.51 10.39
C ARG A 106 -20.63 -3.02 10.47
N PHE A 107 -21.01 -3.66 9.37
CA PHE A 107 -20.81 -5.09 9.13
C PHE A 107 -19.47 -5.26 8.40
N LYS A 108 -18.51 -5.87 9.08
CA LYS A 108 -17.19 -6.15 8.50
C LYS A 108 -17.24 -7.48 7.75
N PRO A 109 -16.71 -7.55 6.51
CA PRO A 109 -16.54 -8.84 5.85
C PRO A 109 -15.48 -9.67 6.61
N PRO A 110 -15.61 -11.00 6.63
CA PRO A 110 -14.62 -11.91 7.23
C PRO A 110 -13.31 -11.97 6.43
N SER A 111 -13.32 -11.53 5.16
CA SER A 111 -12.15 -11.44 4.28
C SER A 111 -12.04 -10.05 3.63
N ARG A 112 -11.06 -9.85 2.74
CA ARG A 112 -10.87 -8.57 2.01
C ARG A 112 -12.12 -8.23 1.20
N GLY A 113 -12.68 -7.06 1.41
CA GLY A 113 -13.87 -6.62 0.68
C GLY A 113 -14.54 -5.39 1.30
N PRO A 114 -15.66 -4.95 0.71
CA PRO A 114 -16.40 -3.81 1.19
C PRO A 114 -17.15 -4.15 2.48
N SER A 115 -17.28 -3.16 3.37
CA SER A 115 -18.16 -3.23 4.53
C SER A 115 -19.56 -2.74 4.17
N ILE A 116 -20.58 -3.25 4.85
CA ILE A 116 -21.91 -2.65 4.80
C ILE A 116 -22.04 -1.69 5.97
N ILE A 117 -22.36 -0.44 5.66
CA ILE A 117 -22.49 0.66 6.62
C ILE A 117 -23.96 1.05 6.69
N LEU A 118 -24.50 1.06 7.90
CA LEU A 118 -25.79 1.69 8.22
C LEU A 118 -25.51 3.03 8.89
N SER A 119 -26.08 4.09 8.33
CA SER A 119 -25.97 5.46 8.82
C SER A 119 -27.35 6.09 8.95
N ALA A 120 -27.48 7.06 9.87
CA ALA A 120 -28.71 7.85 9.95
C ALA A 120 -28.82 8.76 8.72
N ILE A 121 -30.02 8.89 8.17
CA ILE A 121 -30.34 10.01 7.29
C ILE A 121 -30.36 11.27 8.16
N ALA A 122 -29.70 12.33 7.69
CA ALA A 122 -29.48 13.53 8.49
C ALA A 122 -30.77 14.04 9.15
N ASN A 123 -30.67 14.32 10.45
CA ASN A 123 -31.77 14.83 11.29
C ASN A 123 -33.00 13.90 11.43
N THR A 124 -32.89 12.61 11.11
CA THR A 124 -34.00 11.65 11.33
C THR A 124 -33.79 10.80 12.59
N PRO A 125 -34.78 10.71 13.49
CA PRO A 125 -34.75 9.77 14.61
C PRO A 125 -34.67 8.34 14.06
N ASN A 126 -33.69 7.58 14.53
CA ASN A 126 -33.51 6.21 14.09
C ASN A 126 -33.43 5.25 15.29
N PRO A 127 -33.70 3.95 15.08
CA PRO A 127 -33.83 2.98 16.16
C PRO A 127 -32.54 2.74 16.97
N TRP A 128 -31.42 3.23 16.46
CA TRP A 128 -30.08 3.03 17.00
C TRP A 128 -29.50 4.31 17.61
N GLY A 129 -30.14 5.47 17.46
CA GLY A 129 -29.55 6.75 17.88
C GLY A 129 -28.30 7.12 17.09
N LEU A 130 -28.17 6.61 15.87
CA LEU A 130 -27.10 7.00 14.94
C LEU A 130 -27.20 8.50 14.66
N GLN A 131 -26.07 9.18 14.63
CA GLN A 131 -25.99 10.58 14.22
C GLN A 131 -25.42 10.64 12.80
N GLY A 132 -26.04 11.43 11.93
CA GLY A 132 -25.51 11.71 10.60
C GLY A 132 -25.58 13.20 10.35
N LEU A 133 -24.45 13.89 10.33
CA LEU A 133 -24.39 15.31 9.96
C LEU A 133 -24.24 15.55 8.46
N LEU A 134 -23.82 14.52 7.72
CA LEU A 134 -23.57 14.63 6.30
C LEU A 134 -24.80 14.09 5.55
N PRO A 135 -25.45 14.88 4.66
CA PRO A 135 -26.25 14.29 3.60
C PRO A 135 -25.33 13.27 2.91
N SER A 136 -25.85 12.12 2.48
CA SER A 136 -25.09 11.23 1.61
C SER A 136 -24.46 12.08 0.51
N ALA A 137 -23.14 12.32 0.59
CA ALA A 137 -22.53 13.31 -0.28
C ALA A 137 -22.78 12.83 -1.69
N GLU A 138 -23.61 13.54 -2.46
CA GLU A 138 -23.99 13.13 -3.82
C GLU A 138 -22.73 12.85 -4.66
N SER A 139 -21.64 13.55 -4.33
CA SER A 139 -20.31 13.31 -4.85
C SER A 139 -19.21 13.45 -3.79
N THR A 140 -18.11 12.72 -3.97
CA THR A 140 -16.86 12.87 -3.20
C THR A 140 -16.21 14.26 -3.37
N GLY A 141 -16.59 15.03 -4.41
CA GLY A 141 -16.17 16.43 -4.61
C GLY A 141 -17.11 17.48 -4.01
N SER A 142 -18.11 17.06 -3.24
CA SER A 142 -19.10 17.99 -2.68
C SER A 142 -18.48 19.00 -1.70
N SER A 143 -19.18 20.12 -1.48
CA SER A 143 -18.78 21.09 -0.45
C SER A 143 -18.71 20.47 0.95
N ALA A 144 -19.49 19.42 1.22
CA ALA A 144 -19.46 18.69 2.48
C ALA A 144 -18.17 17.88 2.64
N SER A 145 -17.75 17.18 1.58
CA SER A 145 -16.49 16.43 1.54
C SER A 145 -15.28 17.36 1.68
N VAL A 146 -15.28 18.53 1.02
CA VAL A 146 -14.22 19.54 1.19
C VAL A 146 -14.18 20.09 2.62
N ARG A 147 -15.33 20.38 3.25
CA ARG A 147 -15.38 20.80 4.66
C ARG A 147 -14.86 19.73 5.61
N LEU A 148 -15.14 18.45 5.33
CA LEU A 148 -14.60 17.34 6.09
C LEU A 148 -13.07 17.25 5.94
N ALA A 149 -12.55 17.41 4.72
CA ALA A 149 -11.11 17.47 4.47
C ALA A 149 -10.42 18.61 5.25
N CYS A 150 -11.00 19.81 5.29
CA CYS A 150 -10.48 20.91 6.10
C CYS A 150 -10.39 20.53 7.59
N ARG A 151 -11.45 19.91 8.13
CA ARG A 151 -11.48 19.52 9.55
C ARG A 151 -10.45 18.44 9.88
N TRP A 152 -10.28 17.43 9.03
CA TRP A 152 -9.23 16.43 9.23
C TRP A 152 -7.83 17.03 9.17
N LEU A 153 -7.60 17.98 8.26
CA LEU A 153 -6.34 18.70 8.17
C LEU A 153 -6.09 19.53 9.44
N ASP A 154 -7.06 20.31 9.89
CA ASP A 154 -6.99 21.12 11.11
C ASP A 154 -6.78 20.26 12.35
N ASP A 155 -7.54 19.16 12.51
CA ASP A 155 -7.41 18.24 13.63
C ASP A 155 -6.01 17.60 13.66
N CYS A 156 -5.52 17.15 12.51
CA CYS A 156 -4.19 16.56 12.40
C CYS A 156 -3.07 17.56 12.73
N ILE A 157 -3.19 18.81 12.29
CA ILE A 157 -2.18 19.86 12.57
C ILE A 157 -2.15 20.22 14.05
N ASN A 158 -3.32 20.29 14.69
CA ASN A 158 -3.43 20.82 16.05
C ASN A 158 -3.35 19.73 17.13
N ASN A 159 -3.69 18.47 16.81
CA ASN A 159 -3.88 17.41 17.80
C ASN A 159 -3.01 16.16 17.60
N HIS A 160 -2.30 16.00 16.47
CA HIS A 160 -1.45 14.81 16.21
C HIS A 160 0.06 15.14 16.33
N PRO A 161 0.71 14.93 17.50
CA PRO A 161 2.10 15.33 17.73
C PRO A 161 3.12 14.68 16.77
N SER A 162 2.92 13.43 16.38
CA SER A 162 3.79 12.67 15.47
C SER A 162 3.63 13.10 14.01
N CYS A 163 2.62 13.91 13.69
CA CYS A 163 2.43 14.47 12.36
C CYS A 163 3.18 15.81 12.17
N GLY A 164 3.77 16.36 13.24
CA GLY A 164 4.52 17.61 13.23
C GLY A 164 3.67 18.86 12.94
N SER A 165 4.17 20.03 13.37
CA SER A 165 3.59 21.32 13.00
C SER A 165 3.98 21.69 11.57
N PRO A 166 3.05 22.20 10.75
CA PRO A 166 3.36 22.62 9.38
C PRO A 166 4.23 23.88 9.38
N HIS A 167 5.53 23.72 9.10
CA HIS A 167 6.39 24.82 8.67
C HIS A 167 6.18 25.07 7.17
N ASP A 168 6.53 26.26 6.69
CA ASP A 168 6.58 26.55 5.26
C ASP A 168 7.90 26.01 4.67
N PRO A 169 7.90 24.86 3.98
CA PRO A 169 9.12 24.29 3.40
C PRO A 169 9.63 25.15 2.25
N VAL A 170 10.88 24.93 1.84
CA VAL A 170 11.36 25.37 0.53
C VAL A 170 10.49 24.70 -0.55
N LEU A 171 9.94 25.51 -1.44
CA LEU A 171 9.10 25.00 -2.52
C LEU A 171 9.94 24.19 -3.53
N PRO A 172 9.37 23.18 -4.19
CA PRO A 172 10.02 22.47 -5.30
C PRO A 172 10.51 23.41 -6.40
N THR A 173 11.40 22.91 -7.27
CA THR A 173 11.96 23.66 -8.41
C THR A 173 10.88 24.40 -9.20
N ARG A 174 9.74 23.73 -9.42
CA ARG A 174 8.53 24.29 -10.02
C ARG A 174 7.30 23.84 -9.25
N VAL A 175 6.31 24.73 -9.18
CA VAL A 175 4.96 24.44 -8.67
C VAL A 175 3.93 25.12 -9.57
N LEU A 176 2.70 24.63 -9.58
CA LEU A 176 1.57 25.38 -10.13
C LEU A 176 1.13 26.43 -9.12
N ASP A 177 1.12 27.69 -9.55
CA ASP A 177 0.46 28.78 -8.85
C ASP A 177 -0.99 28.87 -9.31
N LEU A 178 -1.91 28.52 -8.40
CA LEU A 178 -3.34 28.50 -8.67
C LEU A 178 -3.99 29.87 -8.49
N GLY A 179 -3.27 30.86 -7.95
CA GLY A 179 -3.83 32.11 -7.46
C GLY A 179 -4.72 31.92 -6.22
N LEU A 180 -5.28 33.02 -5.71
CA LEU A 180 -6.26 33.00 -4.61
C LEU A 180 -7.72 33.14 -5.09
N ASP A 181 -7.91 33.33 -6.40
CA ASP A 181 -9.20 33.65 -7.01
C ASP A 181 -9.75 32.48 -7.84
N SER A 182 -11.01 32.58 -8.28
CA SER A 182 -11.67 31.63 -9.19
C SER A 182 -11.17 31.73 -10.64
N SER A 183 -9.88 32.01 -10.84
CA SER A 183 -9.25 32.12 -12.16
C SER A 183 -9.41 30.80 -12.93
N THR A 184 -9.77 30.90 -14.21
CA THR A 184 -9.82 29.74 -15.12
C THR A 184 -8.45 29.38 -15.68
N ARG A 185 -7.37 30.07 -15.26
CA ARG A 185 -6.00 29.75 -15.66
C ARG A 185 -5.09 29.58 -14.45
N VAL A 186 -4.12 28.69 -14.59
CA VAL A 186 -3.09 28.38 -13.61
C VAL A 186 -1.72 28.44 -14.29
N SER A 187 -0.66 28.82 -13.58
CA SER A 187 0.65 28.99 -14.22
C SER A 187 1.68 28.10 -13.55
N VAL A 188 2.59 27.52 -14.33
CA VAL A 188 3.81 26.92 -13.78
C VAL A 188 4.69 28.07 -13.28
N TRP A 189 5.23 27.94 -12.08
CA TRP A 189 6.01 28.99 -11.46
C TRP A 189 7.28 28.42 -10.84
N GLU A 190 8.40 29.12 -11.03
CA GLU A 190 9.71 28.81 -10.46
C GLU A 190 9.94 29.64 -9.20
N PRO A 191 9.87 29.04 -7.99
CA PRO A 191 9.92 29.80 -6.75
C PRO A 191 11.31 30.37 -6.41
N ARG A 192 12.37 29.82 -7.02
CA ARG A 192 13.78 30.21 -6.81
C ARG A 192 14.17 30.30 -5.32
N GLY A 193 13.89 29.23 -4.58
CA GLY A 193 14.24 29.10 -3.15
C GLY A 193 13.24 29.70 -2.17
N ARG A 194 12.11 30.23 -2.64
CA ARG A 194 11.02 30.69 -1.76
C ARG A 194 10.40 29.53 -0.98
N THR A 195 9.87 29.87 0.19
CA THR A 195 9.15 28.92 1.05
C THR A 195 7.64 29.09 0.93
N GLY A 196 6.90 28.02 1.19
CA GLY A 196 5.44 28.07 1.23
C GLY A 196 4.79 26.70 1.32
N ARG A 197 3.52 26.68 1.72
CA ARG A 197 2.72 25.44 1.76
C ARG A 197 2.25 25.08 0.37
N TYR A 198 2.49 23.83 -0.01
CA TYR A 198 2.02 23.26 -1.26
C TYR A 198 1.38 21.91 -1.05
N VAL A 199 0.54 21.53 -2.00
CA VAL A 199 -0.12 20.23 -2.07
C VAL A 199 0.53 19.40 -3.17
N CYS A 200 0.71 18.10 -2.97
CA CYS A 200 1.09 17.19 -4.06
C CYS A 200 -0.16 16.48 -4.62
N LEU A 201 -0.14 16.15 -5.91
CA LEU A 201 -1.09 15.24 -6.52
C LEU A 201 -0.43 13.87 -6.76
N SER A 202 -1.08 12.81 -6.31
CA SER A 202 -0.75 11.41 -6.62
C SER A 202 -1.88 10.84 -7.49
N TYR A 203 -1.55 10.41 -8.70
CA TYR A 203 -2.53 9.95 -9.69
C TYR A 203 -1.92 8.96 -10.69
N CYS A 204 -2.78 8.19 -11.37
CA CYS A 204 -2.36 7.32 -12.46
C CYS A 204 -2.29 8.13 -13.75
N TRP A 205 -1.19 8.08 -14.49
CA TRP A 205 -1.10 8.78 -15.78
C TRP A 205 -2.07 8.21 -16.83
N GLY A 206 -2.17 6.88 -16.90
CA GLY A 206 -2.97 6.18 -17.92
C GLY A 206 -2.21 6.03 -19.24
N LYS A 207 -2.94 5.67 -20.31
CA LYS A 207 -2.36 5.43 -21.65
C LYS A 207 -2.65 6.55 -22.66
N SER A 208 -3.60 7.42 -22.35
CA SER A 208 -4.00 8.51 -23.25
C SER A 208 -3.02 9.66 -23.13
N GLU A 209 -2.82 10.40 -24.22
CA GLU A 209 -2.09 11.66 -24.17
C GLU A 209 -2.85 12.71 -23.36
N PHE A 210 -2.10 13.58 -22.69
CA PHE A 210 -2.63 14.70 -21.93
C PHE A 210 -1.59 15.82 -21.82
N THR A 211 -2.04 16.99 -21.36
CA THR A 211 -1.21 18.18 -21.18
C THR A 211 -0.10 17.94 -20.16
N MET A 212 1.14 18.08 -20.61
CA MET A 212 2.37 17.93 -19.83
C MET A 212 3.32 19.09 -20.14
N THR A 213 4.24 19.38 -19.23
CA THR A 213 5.29 20.36 -19.45
C THR A 213 6.44 19.72 -20.24
N THR A 214 6.79 20.35 -21.34
CA THR A 214 7.89 20.02 -22.24
C THR A 214 8.86 21.20 -22.32
N GLN A 215 10.06 20.96 -22.85
CA GLN A 215 11.00 22.05 -23.09
C GLN A 215 10.39 23.14 -23.99
N ASP A 216 9.61 22.73 -24.99
CA ASP A 216 9.00 23.61 -25.98
C ASP A 216 7.85 24.47 -25.43
N ASN A 217 7.12 23.99 -24.41
CA ASN A 217 5.94 24.66 -23.88
C ASN A 217 6.14 25.29 -22.48
N LEU A 218 7.29 25.08 -21.84
CA LEU A 218 7.60 25.58 -20.50
C LEU A 218 7.42 27.09 -20.38
N GLU A 219 8.01 27.87 -21.29
CA GLU A 219 7.92 29.34 -21.26
C GLU A 219 6.46 29.80 -21.37
N ASN A 220 5.68 29.15 -22.23
CA ASN A 220 4.25 29.43 -22.37
C ASN A 220 3.46 29.09 -21.09
N HIS A 221 3.76 27.94 -20.46
CA HIS A 221 3.16 27.53 -19.18
C HIS A 221 3.50 28.49 -18.04
N ILE A 222 4.65 29.17 -18.08
CA ILE A 222 5.07 30.18 -17.10
C ILE A 222 4.42 31.53 -17.36
N GLU A 223 4.54 32.06 -18.58
CA GLU A 223 4.14 33.44 -18.88
C GLU A 223 2.64 33.59 -19.12
N ARG A 224 2.06 32.66 -19.89
CA ARG A 224 0.65 32.73 -20.25
C ARG A 224 -0.21 31.87 -19.34
N GLY A 225 0.35 30.81 -18.75
CA GLY A 225 -0.40 29.82 -17.99
C GLY A 225 -1.26 28.91 -18.86
N ILE A 226 -1.91 27.96 -18.20
CA ILE A 226 -2.70 26.88 -18.81
C ILE A 226 -4.17 27.10 -18.44
N ASP A 227 -5.07 27.02 -19.43
CA ASP A 227 -6.51 27.06 -19.18
C ASP A 227 -6.97 25.75 -18.53
N LEU A 228 -7.82 25.83 -17.50
CA LEU A 228 -8.29 24.65 -16.77
C LEU A 228 -8.95 23.63 -17.69
N LYS A 229 -9.65 24.08 -18.74
CA LYS A 229 -10.32 23.18 -19.71
C LYS A 229 -9.34 22.32 -20.52
N ASP A 230 -8.08 22.76 -20.65
CA ASP A 230 -7.03 22.08 -21.38
C ASP A 230 -6.28 21.09 -20.46
N LEU A 231 -6.59 21.09 -19.15
CA LEU A 231 -6.03 20.13 -18.20
C LEU A 231 -6.92 18.88 -18.09
N PRO A 232 -6.33 17.71 -17.81
CA PRO A 232 -7.08 16.51 -17.47
C PRO A 232 -8.03 16.69 -16.28
N GLN A 233 -9.12 15.92 -16.27
CA GLN A 233 -10.14 16.00 -15.21
C GLN A 233 -9.54 15.84 -13.80
N THR A 234 -8.57 14.92 -13.62
CA THR A 234 -7.93 14.72 -12.32
C THR A 234 -7.18 15.97 -11.85
N PHE A 235 -6.61 16.76 -12.77
CA PHE A 235 -5.88 17.97 -12.41
C PHE A 235 -6.86 19.09 -12.08
N GLN A 236 -7.94 19.22 -12.85
CA GLN A 236 -9.01 20.18 -12.59
C GLN A 236 -9.64 19.95 -11.19
N ASP A 237 -9.97 18.69 -10.88
CA ASP A 237 -10.53 18.32 -9.58
C ASP A 237 -9.53 18.63 -8.44
N ALA A 238 -8.26 18.28 -8.61
CA ALA A 238 -7.22 18.59 -7.63
C ALA A 238 -7.09 20.11 -7.39
N ILE A 239 -7.12 20.92 -8.44
CA ILE A 239 -7.10 22.39 -8.35
C ILE A 239 -8.33 22.89 -7.57
N GLN A 240 -9.51 22.33 -7.82
CA GLN A 240 -10.73 22.66 -7.08
C GLN A 240 -10.59 22.33 -5.59
N VAL A 241 -10.05 21.17 -5.23
CA VAL A 241 -9.80 20.80 -3.83
C VAL A 241 -8.81 21.77 -3.19
N VAL A 242 -7.67 22.04 -3.82
CA VAL A 242 -6.64 22.93 -3.28
C VAL A 242 -7.17 24.34 -3.01
N ARG A 243 -7.95 24.90 -3.95
CA ARG A 243 -8.64 26.19 -3.76
C ARG A 243 -9.68 26.12 -2.64
N GLY A 244 -10.43 25.03 -2.55
CA GLY A 244 -11.40 24.79 -1.48
C GLY A 244 -10.77 24.71 -0.08
N LEU A 245 -9.55 24.17 0.01
CA LEU A 245 -8.70 24.15 1.20
C LEU A 245 -8.00 25.49 1.48
N LYS A 246 -8.22 26.52 0.63
CA LYS A 246 -7.57 27.85 0.71
C LYS A 246 -6.04 27.78 0.62
N LEU A 247 -5.53 26.83 -0.17
CA LEU A 247 -4.12 26.69 -0.48
C LEU A 247 -3.85 27.21 -1.90
N ARG A 248 -2.60 27.60 -2.17
CA ARG A 248 -2.21 28.29 -3.42
C ARG A 248 -1.37 27.44 -4.35
N TYR A 249 -0.45 26.65 -3.82
CA TYR A 249 0.55 25.94 -4.62
C TYR A 249 0.20 24.45 -4.72
N LEU A 250 0.30 23.92 -5.93
CA LEU A 250 0.07 22.51 -6.24
C LEU A 250 1.25 21.97 -7.06
N TRP A 251 1.75 20.80 -6.68
CA TRP A 251 2.78 20.09 -7.41
C TRP A 251 2.17 18.87 -8.11
N ILE A 252 2.38 18.78 -9.42
CA ILE A 252 1.97 17.68 -10.29
C ILE A 252 3.18 17.32 -11.13
N ASP A 253 3.66 16.09 -11.04
CA ASP A 253 4.86 15.59 -11.75
C ASP A 253 4.84 15.93 -13.25
N ALA A 254 3.73 15.64 -13.94
CA ALA A 254 3.54 15.93 -15.36
C ALA A 254 3.69 17.41 -15.76
N LEU A 255 3.49 18.34 -14.83
CA LEU A 255 3.55 19.78 -15.11
C LEU A 255 4.75 20.48 -14.45
N CYS A 256 5.30 19.89 -13.39
CA CYS A 256 6.42 20.44 -12.63
C CYS A 256 7.77 19.80 -12.99
N ILE A 257 7.76 18.74 -13.81
CA ILE A 257 8.93 18.08 -14.39
C ILE A 257 8.83 18.17 -15.92
N ILE A 258 9.94 18.46 -16.59
CA ILE A 258 10.04 18.51 -18.05
C ILE A 258 10.07 17.07 -18.59
N GLN A 259 9.09 16.71 -19.41
CA GLN A 259 8.84 15.30 -19.77
C GLN A 259 9.58 14.80 -21.02
N ASN A 260 10.06 15.70 -21.88
CA ASN A 260 10.58 15.35 -23.22
C ASN A 260 12.00 15.86 -23.48
N GLU A 261 12.80 16.05 -22.44
CA GLU A 261 14.17 16.53 -22.60
C GLU A 261 15.11 15.44 -23.13
N ASP A 262 16.10 15.84 -23.92
CA ASP A 262 17.20 14.97 -24.30
C ASP A 262 18.00 14.57 -23.04
N HIS A 263 18.33 13.28 -22.90
CA HIS A 263 19.09 12.71 -21.78
C HIS A 263 18.43 12.67 -20.39
N HIS A 264 17.18 13.15 -20.25
CA HIS A 264 16.38 13.06 -19.02
C HIS A 264 17.06 13.65 -17.75
N GLU A 265 17.78 14.78 -17.87
CA GLU A 265 18.49 15.41 -16.74
C GLU A 265 17.58 16.03 -15.65
N ASP A 266 16.58 16.83 -16.03
CA ASP A 266 15.52 17.33 -15.16
C ASP A 266 14.75 16.19 -14.51
N TRP A 267 14.37 15.15 -15.26
CA TRP A 267 13.73 13.96 -14.70
C TRP A 267 14.63 13.30 -13.65
N LYS A 268 15.91 13.07 -13.94
CA LYS A 268 16.87 12.48 -12.98
C LYS A 268 16.99 13.30 -11.70
N ARG A 269 17.05 14.64 -11.83
CA ARG A 269 17.13 15.56 -10.69
C ARG A 269 15.84 15.54 -9.87
N GLU A 270 14.69 15.70 -10.51
CA GLU A 270 13.39 15.79 -9.84
C GLU A 270 12.98 14.44 -9.24
N CYS A 271 13.26 13.31 -9.89
CA CYS A 271 13.06 11.97 -9.32
C CYS A 271 13.94 11.74 -8.09
N GLY A 272 15.19 12.21 -8.11
CA GLY A 272 16.07 12.21 -6.93
C GLY A 272 15.50 13.04 -5.76
N ASN A 273 14.75 14.09 -6.07
CA ASN A 273 14.11 14.97 -5.08
C ASN A 273 12.68 14.56 -4.69
N MET A 274 12.04 13.64 -5.43
CA MET A 274 10.62 13.29 -5.28
C MET A 274 10.28 12.90 -3.84
N ALA A 275 11.18 12.19 -3.16
CA ALA A 275 11.07 11.84 -1.75
C ALA A 275 10.85 13.08 -0.86
N SER A 276 11.69 14.10 -1.04
CA SER A 276 11.62 15.36 -0.30
C SER A 276 10.37 16.16 -0.65
N ILE A 277 9.94 16.14 -1.92
CA ILE A 277 8.75 16.84 -2.40
C ILE A 277 7.50 16.31 -1.70
N TYR A 278 7.30 14.99 -1.65
CA TYR A 278 6.15 14.43 -0.93
C TYR A 278 6.28 14.58 0.58
N ARG A 279 7.48 14.36 1.15
CA ARG A 279 7.75 14.49 2.59
C ARG A 279 7.45 15.88 3.13
N ASN A 280 7.77 16.92 2.37
CA ASN A 280 7.59 18.31 2.80
C ASN A 280 6.22 18.90 2.41
N SER A 281 5.40 18.16 1.66
CA SER A 281 4.07 18.62 1.27
C SER A 281 3.17 18.86 2.50
N HIS A 282 2.30 19.86 2.41
CA HIS A 282 1.31 20.13 3.44
C HIS A 282 0.23 19.04 3.49
N LEU A 283 -0.13 18.54 2.30
CA LEU A 283 -1.10 17.49 2.04
C LEU A 283 -0.78 16.86 0.68
N THR A 284 -1.03 15.56 0.53
CA THR A 284 -1.11 14.91 -0.77
C THR A 284 -2.55 14.53 -1.09
N ILE A 285 -3.03 14.92 -2.26
CA ILE A 285 -4.31 14.45 -2.82
C ILE A 285 -4.01 13.19 -3.62
N ALA A 286 -4.70 12.10 -3.35
CA ALA A 286 -4.63 10.87 -4.12
C ALA A 286 -5.94 10.65 -4.90
N ALA A 287 -5.85 10.66 -6.23
CA ALA A 287 -6.96 10.30 -7.12
C ALA A 287 -7.13 8.78 -7.16
N ALA A 288 -7.67 8.24 -6.06
CA ALA A 288 -7.42 6.86 -5.69
C ALA A 288 -8.12 5.84 -6.60
N TRP A 289 -9.30 6.17 -7.11
CA TRP A 289 -10.10 5.28 -7.96
C TRP A 289 -9.81 5.39 -9.46
N ALA A 290 -9.20 6.50 -9.88
CA ALA A 290 -8.92 6.78 -11.28
C ALA A 290 -7.67 6.02 -11.75
N ASP A 291 -7.78 5.42 -12.93
CA ASP A 291 -6.69 4.70 -13.59
C ASP A 291 -5.93 5.56 -14.62
N SER A 292 -6.31 6.83 -14.78
CA SER A 292 -5.69 7.79 -15.71
C SER A 292 -5.85 9.25 -15.27
N ALA A 293 -5.09 10.15 -15.90
CA ALA A 293 -5.16 11.59 -15.65
C ALA A 293 -6.55 12.16 -15.99
N ASN A 294 -7.29 11.50 -16.87
CA ASN A 294 -8.62 11.91 -17.31
C ASN A 294 -9.75 11.30 -16.47
N GLY A 295 -9.45 10.46 -15.49
CA GLY A 295 -10.47 9.78 -14.68
C GLY A 295 -11.19 10.70 -13.68
N GLY A 296 -10.52 11.74 -13.17
CA GLY A 296 -11.05 12.63 -12.15
C GLY A 296 -10.76 12.14 -10.72
N CYS A 297 -10.77 13.07 -9.76
CA CYS A 297 -10.84 12.71 -8.34
C CYS A 297 -12.29 12.42 -7.92
N PHE A 298 -13.25 13.17 -8.45
CA PHE A 298 -14.62 13.13 -7.94
C PHE A 298 -15.47 12.06 -8.62
N THR A 299 -16.32 11.41 -7.82
CA THR A 299 -17.33 10.47 -8.28
C THR A 299 -18.67 10.82 -7.68
N THR A 300 -19.74 10.47 -8.37
CA THR A 300 -21.06 10.35 -7.76
C THR A 300 -21.04 9.14 -6.83
N THR A 301 -21.40 9.33 -5.56
CA THR A 301 -21.39 8.22 -4.62
C THR A 301 -22.59 7.30 -4.83
N ASP A 302 -22.46 6.03 -4.48
CA ASP A 302 -23.61 5.12 -4.41
C ASP A 302 -24.63 5.69 -3.41
N PRO A 303 -25.86 6.05 -3.86
CA PRO A 303 -26.89 6.59 -2.98
C PRO A 303 -27.30 5.58 -1.89
N GLY A 304 -26.91 4.32 -2.04
CA GLY A 304 -27.26 3.24 -1.13
C GLY A 304 -28.73 2.91 -1.19
N VAL A 305 -29.18 2.11 -0.23
CA VAL A 305 -30.59 1.76 -0.06
C VAL A 305 -31.11 2.44 1.19
N VAL A 306 -32.16 3.24 1.01
CA VAL A 306 -32.86 3.94 2.09
C VAL A 306 -33.95 3.04 2.66
N PHE A 307 -33.94 2.88 3.98
CA PHE A 307 -34.97 2.16 4.72
C PHE A 307 -35.43 2.98 5.93
N GLY A 308 -36.53 3.71 5.77
CA GLY A 308 -37.03 4.62 6.80
C GLY A 308 -35.98 5.67 7.16
N PRO A 309 -35.56 5.80 8.44
CA PRO A 309 -34.59 6.82 8.88
C PRO A 309 -33.12 6.42 8.67
N VAL A 310 -32.85 5.28 8.02
CA VAL A 310 -31.50 4.72 7.89
C VAL A 310 -31.15 4.53 6.43
N MET A 311 -29.90 4.83 6.10
CA MET A 311 -29.29 4.55 4.81
C MET A 311 -28.26 3.43 4.94
N MET A 312 -28.33 2.47 4.03
CA MET A 312 -27.40 1.37 3.90
C MET A 312 -26.50 1.55 2.68
N ARG A 313 -25.19 1.53 2.87
CA ARG A 313 -24.21 1.68 1.78
C ARG A 313 -23.16 0.58 1.83
N LYS A 314 -22.68 0.17 0.66
CA LYS A 314 -21.54 -0.72 0.49
C LYS A 314 -20.30 0.15 0.31
N VAL A 315 -19.33 0.02 1.22
CA VAL A 315 -18.19 0.94 1.31
C VAL A 315 -16.86 0.18 1.37
N PHE A 316 -15.94 0.50 0.46
CA PHE A 316 -14.56 0.02 0.49
C PHE A 316 -13.69 0.97 1.33
N HIS A 317 -13.31 0.51 2.52
CA HIS A 317 -12.27 1.17 3.30
C HIS A 317 -10.90 0.64 2.89
N PHE A 318 -9.85 1.48 3.00
CA PHE A 318 -8.43 1.17 2.78
C PHE A 318 -8.14 -0.32 2.53
N PRO A 319 -8.32 -0.81 1.29
CA PRO A 319 -8.05 -2.21 1.03
C PRO A 319 -6.56 -2.45 1.21
N PRO A 320 -6.16 -3.67 1.61
CA PRO A 320 -4.75 -4.02 1.62
C PRO A 320 -4.16 -3.77 0.23
N VAL A 321 -2.88 -3.35 0.22
CA VAL A 321 -2.07 -2.82 -0.90
C VAL A 321 -1.86 -3.84 -2.06
N ARG A 322 -2.75 -4.82 -2.25
CA ARG A 322 -2.62 -5.86 -3.29
C ARG A 322 -3.90 -5.98 -4.10
N ASN A 323 -3.81 -5.58 -5.38
CA ASN A 323 -4.79 -5.82 -6.44
C ASN A 323 -6.23 -5.44 -6.07
N SER A 324 -6.45 -4.17 -5.73
CA SER A 324 -7.79 -3.59 -5.71
C SER A 324 -7.99 -2.76 -6.97
N SER A 325 -8.91 -3.17 -7.84
CA SER A 325 -9.38 -2.36 -8.96
C SER A 325 -10.11 -1.09 -8.49
N ASP A 326 -10.49 -1.02 -7.21
CA ASP A 326 -11.09 0.15 -6.58
C ASP A 326 -10.06 1.22 -6.19
N PHE A 327 -8.79 0.82 -6.04
CA PHE A 327 -7.68 1.72 -5.73
C PHE A 327 -6.49 1.53 -6.70
N PRO A 328 -6.65 1.76 -8.02
CA PRO A 328 -5.58 1.56 -8.99
C PRO A 328 -4.26 2.26 -8.63
N ILE A 329 -4.34 3.43 -7.98
CA ILE A 329 -3.16 4.18 -7.57
C ILE A 329 -2.25 3.35 -6.65
N LEU A 330 -2.82 2.62 -5.68
CA LEU A 330 -2.08 1.87 -4.67
C LEU A 330 -1.36 0.64 -5.23
N ALA A 331 -1.65 0.25 -6.48
CA ALA A 331 -0.95 -0.80 -7.17
C ALA A 331 0.35 -0.30 -7.84
N ARG A 332 0.60 1.01 -7.93
CA ARG A 332 1.79 1.57 -8.61
C ARG A 332 2.97 1.71 -7.66
N ALA A 333 4.16 1.33 -8.12
CA ALA A 333 5.33 1.31 -7.26
C ALA A 333 5.78 2.71 -6.81
N TRP A 334 5.78 3.71 -7.70
CA TRP A 334 6.10 5.11 -7.37
C TRP A 334 5.20 5.66 -6.26
N THR A 335 3.92 5.32 -6.26
CA THR A 335 2.96 5.80 -5.26
C THR A 335 3.22 5.27 -3.86
N PHE A 336 4.02 4.21 -3.73
CA PHE A 336 4.38 3.64 -2.44
C PHE A 336 5.16 4.64 -1.59
N GLN A 337 6.18 5.28 -2.17
CA GLN A 337 6.92 6.33 -1.49
C GLN A 337 6.12 7.63 -1.36
N GLU A 338 5.32 7.99 -2.38
CA GLU A 338 4.44 9.18 -2.33
C GLU A 338 3.50 9.13 -1.13
N ARG A 339 2.91 7.95 -0.88
CA ARG A 339 2.05 7.70 0.27
C ARG A 339 2.82 7.73 1.58
N LEU A 340 3.88 6.92 1.69
CA LEU A 340 4.55 6.65 2.96
C LEU A 340 5.37 7.84 3.46
N LEU A 341 5.95 8.63 2.57
CA LEU A 341 6.73 9.82 2.93
C LEU A 341 5.84 11.04 3.21
N ALA A 342 4.69 11.17 2.56
CA ALA A 342 3.80 12.30 2.79
C ALA A 342 3.24 12.31 4.22
N PRO A 343 3.29 13.44 4.96
CA PRO A 343 2.77 13.52 6.33
C PRO A 343 1.25 13.24 6.39
N ARG A 344 0.52 13.65 5.36
CA ARG A 344 -0.94 13.62 5.26
C ARG A 344 -1.33 13.28 3.82
N VAL A 345 -2.25 12.34 3.65
CA VAL A 345 -2.83 11.96 2.35
C VAL A 345 -4.34 11.92 2.47
N ILE A 346 -5.03 12.62 1.57
CA ILE A 346 -6.46 12.47 1.37
C ILE A 346 -6.70 11.68 0.09
N TYR A 347 -7.48 10.60 0.19
CA TYR A 347 -7.83 9.75 -0.94
C TYR A 347 -9.25 10.07 -1.38
N PHE A 348 -9.41 10.38 -2.66
CA PHE A 348 -10.70 10.39 -3.30
C PHE A 348 -10.95 9.02 -3.92
N SER A 349 -11.74 8.18 -3.24
CA SER A 349 -12.12 6.85 -3.73
C SER A 349 -13.46 6.90 -4.48
N ARG A 350 -13.95 5.76 -4.98
CA ARG A 350 -15.24 5.68 -5.69
C ARG A 350 -16.44 6.06 -4.83
N GLN A 351 -16.39 5.82 -3.53
CA GLN A 351 -17.57 5.84 -2.66
C GLN A 351 -17.49 6.87 -1.54
N GLU A 352 -16.29 7.18 -1.07
CA GLU A 352 -16.05 8.14 0.00
C GLU A 352 -14.65 8.74 -0.08
N ILE A 353 -14.43 9.85 0.62
CA ILE A 353 -13.07 10.33 0.88
C ILE A 353 -12.46 9.61 2.10
N LEU A 354 -11.16 9.34 2.03
CA LEU A 354 -10.39 8.70 3.10
C LEU A 354 -9.23 9.59 3.52
N TRP A 355 -8.80 9.47 4.77
CA TRP A 355 -7.70 10.23 5.34
C TRP A 355 -6.64 9.32 5.95
N GLU A 356 -5.37 9.60 5.67
CA GLU A 356 -4.22 8.95 6.28
C GLU A 356 -3.15 9.98 6.66
N CYS A 357 -2.86 10.08 7.95
CA CYS A 357 -1.69 10.77 8.47
C CYS A 357 -0.81 9.79 9.26
N THR A 358 0.25 10.28 9.90
CA THR A 358 1.16 9.44 10.70
C THR A 358 0.45 8.71 11.86
N GLU A 359 -0.55 9.33 12.48
CA GLU A 359 -1.23 8.78 13.67
C GLU A 359 -2.61 8.17 13.40
N LEU A 360 -3.28 8.57 12.31
CA LEU A 360 -4.69 8.24 12.09
C LEU A 360 -4.97 7.87 10.63
N ARG A 361 -5.69 6.76 10.46
CA ARG A 361 -6.43 6.40 9.24
C ARG A 361 -7.94 6.40 9.52
N THR A 362 -8.68 7.20 8.78
CA THR A 362 -10.14 7.32 8.92
C THR A 362 -10.82 7.50 7.57
N CYS A 363 -12.14 7.36 7.54
CA CYS A 363 -12.96 7.46 6.33
C CYS A 363 -14.16 8.38 6.58
N GLU A 364 -14.79 8.89 5.52
CA GLU A 364 -15.99 9.72 5.61
C GLU A 364 -17.12 9.05 6.41
N CYS A 365 -17.28 7.72 6.28
CA CYS A 365 -18.26 6.96 7.06
C CYS A 365 -17.91 6.82 8.56
N GLY A 366 -16.78 7.35 9.01
CA GLY A 366 -16.26 7.18 10.37
C GLY A 366 -15.61 5.82 10.65
N GLY A 367 -15.30 5.06 9.61
CA GLY A 367 -14.55 3.81 9.73
C GLY A 367 -13.10 4.08 10.08
N VAL A 368 -12.69 3.75 11.31
CA VAL A 368 -11.27 3.63 11.66
C VAL A 368 -10.77 2.29 11.14
N THR A 369 -9.80 2.32 10.23
CA THR A 369 -9.11 1.10 9.78
C THR A 369 -7.80 0.99 10.53
N ASN A 370 -7.77 0.11 11.54
CA ASN A 370 -6.49 -0.42 12.01
C ASN A 370 -5.80 -1.12 10.84
N PRO A 371 -4.48 -0.99 10.69
CA PRO A 371 -3.75 -1.68 9.64
C PRO A 371 -3.77 -3.18 9.90
N VAL A 372 -4.40 -3.92 8.99
CA VAL A 372 -4.27 -5.37 8.92
C VAL A 372 -4.21 -5.76 7.44
N PRO A 373 -3.12 -6.35 6.92
CA PRO A 373 -1.70 -6.09 7.17
C PRO A 373 -1.15 -5.01 6.21
N GLY A 374 -0.23 -4.17 6.69
CA GLY A 374 0.42 -3.10 5.90
C GLY A 374 1.51 -2.41 6.73
N ILE A 375 2.41 -1.66 6.11
CA ILE A 375 3.32 -0.78 6.86
C ILE A 375 2.58 0.49 7.26
N GLU A 376 2.79 0.91 8.50
CA GLU A 376 2.32 2.19 9.01
C GLU A 376 3.32 3.28 8.67
N LYS A 377 2.85 4.52 8.49
CA LYS A 377 3.76 5.66 8.41
C LYS A 377 4.57 5.82 9.70
N LEU A 378 3.97 5.43 10.83
CA LEU A 378 4.65 5.40 12.13
C LEU A 378 5.80 4.39 12.18
N ASP A 379 5.72 3.27 11.47
CA ASP A 379 6.80 2.27 11.41
C ASP A 379 8.11 2.88 10.83
N LEU A 380 8.02 3.97 10.05
CA LEU A 380 9.18 4.68 9.51
C LEU A 380 9.81 5.67 10.51
N ASN A 381 9.04 6.11 11.50
CA ASN A 381 9.50 6.97 12.58
C ASN A 381 9.81 6.07 13.78
N SER A 382 11.06 5.59 13.84
CA SER A 382 11.65 4.61 14.78
C SER A 382 11.33 4.71 16.29
N GLN A 383 10.47 5.64 16.74
CA GLN A 383 10.08 5.83 18.14
C GLN A 383 8.97 4.88 18.62
N GLY A 384 8.27 4.17 17.72
CA GLY A 384 7.16 3.28 18.08
C GLY A 384 7.41 1.77 17.87
N TYR A 385 8.49 1.38 17.20
CA TYR A 385 8.73 -0.01 16.80
C TYR A 385 9.85 -0.66 17.61
N THR A 386 9.63 -1.89 18.09
CA THR A 386 10.61 -2.64 18.91
C THR A 386 11.56 -3.52 18.11
N GLY A 387 11.32 -3.71 16.80
CA GLY A 387 12.19 -4.53 15.93
C GLY A 387 13.28 -3.70 15.23
N GLY A 388 14.36 -4.36 14.82
CA GLY A 388 15.49 -3.74 14.14
C GLY A 388 15.18 -3.16 12.75
N VAL A 389 16.04 -2.26 12.27
CA VAL A 389 15.92 -1.58 10.97
C VAL A 389 15.75 -2.55 9.79
N GLY A 390 16.44 -3.70 9.83
CA GLY A 390 16.32 -4.74 8.81
C GLY A 390 14.91 -5.36 8.74
N GLU A 391 14.23 -5.51 9.88
CA GLU A 391 12.86 -6.04 9.93
C GLU A 391 11.87 -5.14 9.18
N ILE A 392 11.93 -3.83 9.48
CA ILE A 392 11.08 -2.81 8.84
C ILE A 392 11.38 -2.78 7.34
N TRP A 393 12.65 -2.82 6.96
CA TRP A 393 13.06 -2.79 5.56
C TRP A 393 12.55 -4.00 4.77
N ARG A 394 12.71 -5.22 5.31
CA ARG A 394 12.20 -6.43 4.67
C ARG A 394 10.68 -6.37 4.48
N ARG A 395 9.94 -5.86 5.47
CA ARG A 395 8.48 -5.61 5.32
C ARG A 395 8.16 -4.59 4.22
N LEU A 396 8.97 -3.54 4.03
CA LEU A 396 8.81 -2.56 2.94
C LEU A 396 9.01 -3.24 1.59
N VAL A 397 10.11 -3.96 1.44
CA VAL A 397 10.44 -4.68 0.20
C VAL A 397 9.35 -5.70 -0.15
N ILE A 398 8.82 -6.44 0.83
CA ILE A 398 7.72 -7.40 0.62
C ILE A 398 6.46 -6.74 0.06
N GLN A 399 6.14 -5.52 0.51
CA GLN A 399 4.98 -4.78 0.01
C GLN A 399 5.26 -4.15 -1.35
N TYR A 400 6.42 -3.52 -1.48
CA TYR A 400 6.85 -2.81 -2.68
C TYR A 400 7.06 -3.73 -3.89
N SER A 401 7.73 -4.88 -3.70
CA SER A 401 8.07 -5.80 -4.79
C SER A 401 6.86 -6.33 -5.58
N GLY A 402 5.67 -6.36 -4.97
CA GLY A 402 4.43 -6.77 -5.62
C GLY A 402 3.70 -5.66 -6.37
N LEU A 403 4.23 -4.43 -6.37
CA LEU A 403 3.64 -3.29 -7.07
C LEU A 403 4.04 -3.26 -8.55
N GLN A 404 3.23 -2.56 -9.34
CA GLN A 404 3.34 -2.45 -10.77
C GLN A 404 4.23 -1.28 -11.16
N LEU A 405 5.11 -1.53 -12.12
CA LEU A 405 6.00 -0.55 -12.75
C LEU A 405 5.74 -0.53 -14.25
N THR A 406 5.67 0.67 -14.82
CA THR A 406 5.62 0.84 -16.29
C THR A 406 7.02 0.64 -16.89
N CYS A 407 8.04 1.20 -16.25
CA CYS A 407 9.44 0.98 -16.59
C CYS A 407 10.08 0.04 -15.53
N PRO A 408 10.55 -1.16 -15.91
CA PRO A 408 11.18 -2.07 -14.96
C PRO A 408 12.43 -1.49 -14.28
N ASP A 409 13.16 -0.58 -14.93
CA ASP A 409 14.41 0.02 -14.41
C ASP A 409 14.15 0.97 -13.23
N ASP A 410 12.92 1.48 -13.08
CA ASP A 410 12.50 2.34 -11.96
C ASP A 410 12.41 1.61 -10.62
N LYS A 411 12.70 0.30 -10.55
CA LYS A 411 12.48 -0.53 -9.35
C LYS A 411 13.29 -0.09 -8.12
N LEU A 412 14.50 0.43 -8.31
CA LEU A 412 15.28 1.04 -7.22
C LEU A 412 14.96 2.54 -7.07
N PRO A 413 14.95 3.35 -8.15
CA PRO A 413 14.55 4.76 -8.08
C PRO A 413 13.23 5.02 -7.34
N ALA A 414 12.18 4.24 -7.60
CA ALA A 414 10.86 4.40 -7.01
C ALA A 414 10.77 4.03 -5.51
N LEU A 415 11.79 3.37 -4.96
CA LEU A 415 11.92 3.08 -3.52
C LEU A 415 13.00 3.92 -2.84
N SER A 416 13.84 4.61 -3.63
CA SER A 416 15.05 5.32 -3.17
C SER A 416 14.78 6.34 -2.06
N GLY A 417 13.64 7.03 -2.10
CA GLY A 417 13.24 7.99 -1.08
C GLY A 417 12.96 7.36 0.29
N LEU A 418 12.38 6.16 0.31
CA LEU A 418 12.16 5.41 1.55
C LEU A 418 13.48 4.87 2.10
N ALA A 419 14.40 4.44 1.24
CA ALA A 419 15.75 4.09 1.66
C ALA A 419 16.46 5.28 2.33
N GLN A 420 16.41 6.47 1.72
CA GLN A 420 16.99 7.69 2.30
C GLN A 420 16.34 8.09 3.63
N ALA A 421 15.04 7.85 3.79
CA ALA A 421 14.33 8.15 5.04
C ALA A 421 14.72 7.22 6.19
N MET A 422 15.12 5.98 5.89
CA MET A 422 15.49 4.97 6.90
C MET A 422 16.96 5.00 7.30
N THR A 423 17.83 5.67 6.54
CA THR A 423 19.26 5.76 6.88
C THR A 423 19.49 6.65 8.09
N LEU A 424 19.43 6.07 9.29
CA LEU A 424 19.82 6.74 10.54
C LEU A 424 21.34 6.96 10.64
N ARG A 425 22.16 6.27 9.82
CA ARG A 425 23.62 6.19 10.03
C ARG A 425 24.54 6.39 8.81
N SER A 426 24.12 6.12 7.57
CA SER A 426 24.80 6.55 6.34
C SER A 426 24.05 5.99 5.12
N GLN A 427 23.97 6.75 4.03
CA GLN A 427 23.50 6.22 2.74
C GLN A 427 24.50 5.25 2.10
N GLU A 428 25.78 5.28 2.52
CA GLU A 428 26.85 4.41 2.01
C GLU A 428 26.67 2.93 2.37
N ASN A 429 25.75 2.63 3.29
CA ASN A 429 25.41 1.25 3.68
C ASN A 429 24.30 0.64 2.82
N TYR A 430 23.70 1.42 1.91
CA TYR A 430 22.69 0.91 0.98
C TYR A 430 23.34 0.21 -0.22
N LEU A 431 22.87 -0.99 -0.54
CA LEU A 431 23.43 -1.87 -1.55
C LEU A 431 22.31 -2.41 -2.45
N ALA A 432 21.99 -1.67 -3.51
CA ALA A 432 21.01 -2.04 -4.53
C ALA A 432 19.71 -2.63 -3.97
N GLY A 433 19.12 -2.03 -2.93
CA GLY A 433 17.90 -2.53 -2.30
C GLY A 433 18.08 -3.28 -0.98
N LEU A 434 19.32 -3.51 -0.52
CA LEU A 434 19.64 -4.17 0.76
C LEU A 434 20.50 -3.27 1.66
N TRP A 435 20.65 -3.63 2.94
CA TRP A 435 21.55 -2.92 3.87
C TRP A 435 22.80 -3.72 4.18
N LYS A 436 23.95 -3.06 4.24
CA LYS A 436 25.24 -3.68 4.55
C LYS A 436 25.24 -4.32 5.94
N GLU A 437 24.57 -3.72 6.92
CA GLU A 437 24.51 -4.22 8.30
C GLU A 437 23.70 -5.51 8.44
N THR A 438 22.69 -5.72 7.59
CA THR A 438 21.80 -6.89 7.61
C THR A 438 21.92 -7.74 6.36
N LEU A 439 23.01 -7.58 5.59
CA LEU A 439 23.13 -8.08 4.22
C LEU A 439 22.90 -9.59 4.10
N LEU A 440 23.44 -10.39 5.03
CA LEU A 440 23.27 -11.85 5.00
C LEU A 440 21.78 -12.25 5.08
N GLY A 441 21.04 -11.69 6.05
CA GLY A 441 19.60 -11.94 6.18
C GLY A 441 18.77 -11.30 5.08
N ASP A 442 19.18 -10.11 4.61
CA ASP A 442 18.50 -9.39 3.53
C ASP A 442 18.66 -10.12 2.18
N MET A 443 19.76 -10.83 1.95
CA MET A 443 19.92 -11.71 0.79
C MET A 443 19.05 -12.97 0.87
N CYS A 444 18.46 -13.33 2.01
CA CYS A 444 17.60 -14.51 2.14
C CYS A 444 16.15 -14.32 1.62
N TRP A 445 15.93 -13.36 0.72
CA TRP A 445 14.65 -13.19 0.03
C TRP A 445 14.36 -14.38 -0.89
N ASN A 446 13.09 -14.64 -1.18
CA ASN A 446 12.66 -15.65 -2.14
C ASN A 446 11.53 -15.14 -3.05
N ALA A 447 11.55 -15.52 -4.33
CA ALA A 447 10.51 -15.12 -5.28
C ALA A 447 9.22 -15.92 -5.07
N ARG A 448 8.07 -15.21 -4.94
CA ARG A 448 6.77 -15.86 -4.79
C ARG A 448 6.28 -16.48 -6.11
N TYR A 449 5.47 -17.52 -5.99
CA TYR A 449 4.75 -18.09 -7.12
C TYR A 449 3.49 -17.26 -7.46
N PRO A 450 3.13 -17.08 -8.75
CA PRO A 450 3.88 -17.49 -9.95
C PRO A 450 5.11 -16.62 -10.20
N ARG A 451 6.23 -17.26 -10.54
CA ARG A 451 7.50 -16.59 -10.82
C ARG A 451 7.56 -16.11 -12.27
N ALA A 452 8.27 -15.02 -12.50
CA ALA A 452 8.52 -14.54 -13.84
C ALA A 452 9.44 -15.51 -14.62
N LYS A 453 9.26 -15.57 -15.94
CA LYS A 453 10.25 -16.18 -16.84
C LYS A 453 11.36 -15.17 -17.08
N ARG A 454 12.61 -15.59 -17.00
CA ARG A 454 13.74 -14.72 -17.35
C ARG A 454 13.72 -14.51 -18.86
N GLN A 455 13.47 -13.29 -19.34
CA GLN A 455 13.52 -13.02 -20.77
C GLN A 455 14.97 -12.77 -21.19
N PRO A 456 15.48 -13.40 -22.27
CA PRO A 456 16.86 -13.22 -22.74
C PRO A 456 17.22 -11.75 -23.09
N GLN A 457 16.22 -10.89 -23.29
CA GLN A 457 16.40 -9.47 -23.64
C GLN A 457 16.16 -8.51 -22.46
N THR A 458 15.97 -8.98 -21.23
CA THR A 458 15.89 -8.07 -20.07
C THR A 458 17.25 -7.42 -19.85
N ARG A 459 17.32 -6.09 -19.95
CA ARG A 459 18.46 -5.28 -19.55
C ARG A 459 18.82 -5.60 -18.09
N TRP A 460 20.12 -5.66 -17.79
CA TRP A 460 20.59 -5.79 -16.42
C TRP A 460 20.15 -4.56 -15.61
N ARG A 461 19.56 -4.78 -14.43
CA ARG A 461 19.01 -3.74 -13.56
C ARG A 461 19.64 -3.70 -12.17
N ALA A 462 19.99 -4.87 -11.63
CA ALA A 462 20.56 -5.01 -10.31
C ALA A 462 21.36 -6.30 -10.20
N PRO A 463 22.33 -6.37 -9.26
CA PRO A 463 23.10 -7.58 -8.97
C PRO A 463 22.21 -8.77 -8.59
N SER A 464 22.63 -10.00 -8.92
CA SER A 464 21.75 -11.19 -8.75
C SER A 464 21.37 -11.50 -7.30
N TRP A 465 22.18 -11.06 -6.34
CA TRP A 465 21.90 -11.20 -4.90
C TRP A 465 20.85 -10.21 -4.38
N SER A 466 20.52 -9.16 -5.13
CA SER A 466 19.46 -8.21 -4.79
C SER A 466 18.09 -8.70 -5.26
N TRP A 467 17.05 -8.49 -4.45
CA TRP A 467 15.65 -8.74 -4.83
C TRP A 467 15.19 -7.86 -5.99
N ALA A 468 15.88 -6.74 -6.25
CA ALA A 468 15.58 -5.88 -7.39
C ALA A 468 15.99 -6.53 -8.72
N SER A 469 16.77 -7.62 -8.71
CA SER A 469 17.13 -8.35 -9.93
C SER A 469 15.98 -9.14 -10.55
N VAL A 470 14.94 -9.50 -9.79
CA VAL A 470 13.78 -10.27 -10.26
C VAL A 470 12.57 -9.38 -10.50
N ASP A 471 11.61 -9.83 -11.31
CA ASP A 471 10.30 -9.18 -11.44
C ASP A 471 9.23 -9.90 -10.63
N GLY A 472 8.34 -9.11 -10.02
CA GLY A 472 7.25 -9.62 -9.19
C GLY A 472 7.53 -9.67 -7.68
N PRO A 473 6.54 -10.16 -6.91
CA PRO A 473 6.57 -10.13 -5.45
C PRO A 473 7.60 -11.10 -4.87
N ILE A 474 8.33 -10.65 -3.85
CA ILE A 474 9.21 -11.49 -3.03
C ILE A 474 8.65 -11.72 -1.63
N ASP A 475 9.24 -12.66 -0.91
CA ASP A 475 9.00 -12.90 0.50
C ASP A 475 10.30 -13.15 1.29
N TYR A 476 10.16 -13.12 2.61
CA TYR A 476 11.13 -13.66 3.57
C TYR A 476 10.38 -14.61 4.51
N TYR A 477 11.10 -15.54 5.12
CA TYR A 477 10.50 -16.40 6.14
C TYR A 477 10.17 -15.59 7.41
N VAL A 478 9.22 -16.08 8.21
CA VAL A 478 8.65 -15.34 9.35
C VAL A 478 9.71 -14.99 10.40
N ASP A 479 10.64 -15.89 10.64
CA ASP A 479 11.81 -15.76 11.54
C ASP A 479 12.87 -14.77 11.04
N LEU A 480 12.89 -14.43 9.74
CA LEU A 480 13.66 -13.30 9.20
C LEU A 480 12.87 -11.98 9.27
N ASN A 481 11.54 -12.05 9.30
CA ASN A 481 10.64 -10.90 9.25
C ASN A 481 10.18 -10.39 10.62
N SER A 482 10.52 -11.09 11.71
CA SER A 482 10.15 -10.66 13.05
C SER A 482 11.08 -11.24 14.10
N GLU A 483 11.80 -10.36 14.81
CA GLU A 483 12.70 -10.74 15.90
C GLU A 483 11.99 -11.48 17.03
N ALA A 484 10.67 -11.34 17.15
CA ALA A 484 9.85 -12.08 18.12
C ALA A 484 9.91 -13.60 17.94
N PHE A 485 10.25 -14.08 16.74
CA PHE A 485 10.41 -15.49 16.41
C PHE A 485 11.88 -15.94 16.36
N THR A 486 12.82 -15.07 16.70
CA THR A 486 14.26 -15.38 16.63
C THR A 486 14.83 -15.50 18.05
N ARG A 487 15.43 -16.65 18.37
CA ARG A 487 16.13 -16.86 19.64
C ARG A 487 17.64 -16.76 19.49
N SER A 488 18.19 -17.32 18.42
CA SER A 488 19.60 -17.19 18.06
C SER A 488 19.78 -17.25 16.55
N ILE A 489 20.85 -16.62 16.09
CA ILE A 489 21.30 -16.63 14.70
C ILE A 489 22.74 -17.14 14.69
N LYS A 490 23.03 -18.07 13.79
CA LYS A 490 24.37 -18.59 13.53
C LYS A 490 24.72 -18.30 12.08
N ASP A 491 25.64 -17.36 11.86
CA ASP A 491 26.13 -17.03 10.51
C ASP A 491 27.14 -18.09 10.04
N HIS A 492 26.97 -18.54 8.80
CA HIS A 492 27.85 -19.52 8.13
C HIS A 492 28.75 -18.88 7.07
N ALA A 493 28.47 -17.61 6.74
CA ALA A 493 29.26 -16.79 5.84
C ALA A 493 29.58 -15.44 6.48
N LEU A 494 30.67 -14.82 6.06
CA LEU A 494 31.06 -13.47 6.45
C LEU A 494 31.16 -12.58 5.21
N VAL A 495 30.54 -11.41 5.25
CA VAL A 495 30.69 -10.40 4.20
C VAL A 495 32.10 -9.79 4.31
N ARG A 496 32.97 -10.09 3.34
CA ARG A 496 34.29 -9.44 3.24
C ARG A 496 34.20 -8.07 2.62
N GLU A 497 33.46 -7.97 1.53
CA GLU A 497 33.28 -6.72 0.79
C GLU A 497 31.92 -6.76 0.08
N ALA A 498 31.24 -5.61 0.02
CA ALA A 498 30.06 -5.44 -0.80
C ALA A 498 30.02 -4.00 -1.31
N LYS A 499 29.76 -3.83 -2.60
CA LYS A 499 29.75 -2.52 -3.24
C LYS A 499 28.77 -2.49 -4.40
N CYS A 500 28.14 -1.33 -4.60
CA CYS A 500 27.38 -0.99 -5.79
C CYS A 500 27.88 0.36 -6.32
N THR A 501 27.90 0.51 -7.65
CA THR A 501 28.18 1.80 -8.30
C THR A 501 26.85 2.44 -8.69
N PRO A 502 26.49 3.63 -8.17
CA PRO A 502 25.28 4.34 -8.58
C PRO A 502 25.34 4.76 -10.05
N ALA A 503 24.23 4.63 -10.78
CA ALA A 503 24.08 5.09 -12.17
C ALA A 503 23.76 6.59 -12.30
N GLY A 504 23.60 7.27 -11.17
CA GLY A 504 23.22 8.67 -11.11
C GLY A 504 23.56 9.29 -9.75
N PRO A 505 23.04 10.49 -9.47
CA PRO A 505 23.38 11.24 -8.26
C PRO A 505 22.84 10.62 -6.97
N SER A 506 21.86 9.72 -7.05
CA SER A 506 21.25 9.08 -5.88
C SER A 506 21.97 7.77 -5.53
N LEU A 507 22.57 7.72 -4.34
CA LEU A 507 23.19 6.50 -3.79
C LEU A 507 22.19 5.35 -3.54
N THR A 508 20.90 5.69 -3.44
CA THR A 508 19.82 4.72 -3.19
C THR A 508 18.97 4.43 -4.44
N GLY A 509 19.38 4.95 -5.59
CA GLY A 509 18.66 4.82 -6.87
C GLY A 509 19.17 3.66 -7.72
N GLU A 510 19.13 3.86 -9.04
CA GLU A 510 19.65 2.93 -10.04
C GLU A 510 21.17 2.71 -9.85
N VAL A 511 21.64 1.51 -10.17
CA VAL A 511 23.03 1.10 -10.07
C VAL A 511 23.53 0.65 -11.44
N GLU A 512 24.82 0.82 -11.74
CA GLU A 512 25.47 0.35 -12.98
C GLU A 512 26.09 -1.04 -12.82
N ASP A 513 26.54 -1.35 -11.60
CA ASP A 513 27.09 -2.64 -11.22
C ASP A 513 26.94 -2.88 -9.71
N GLY A 514 27.28 -4.08 -9.29
CA GLY A 514 27.50 -4.37 -7.88
C GLY A 514 27.95 -5.80 -7.64
N PHE A 515 28.62 -6.02 -6.51
CA PHE A 515 29.08 -7.33 -6.09
C PHE A 515 29.04 -7.48 -4.58
N VAL A 516 28.99 -8.74 -4.14
CA VAL A 516 29.25 -9.15 -2.76
C VAL A 516 30.29 -10.25 -2.75
N THR A 517 31.31 -10.09 -1.91
CA THR A 517 32.34 -11.09 -1.66
C THR A 517 32.12 -11.68 -0.28
N LEU A 518 31.85 -12.99 -0.24
CA LEU A 518 31.61 -13.76 0.96
C LEU A 518 32.81 -14.65 1.27
N ASP A 519 33.16 -14.76 2.54
CA ASP A 519 33.97 -15.85 3.09
C ASP A 519 33.03 -16.87 3.70
N GLY A 520 32.86 -18.00 3.04
CA GLY A 520 31.87 -19.02 3.42
C GLY A 520 32.11 -20.34 2.71
N PHE A 521 31.22 -21.30 2.91
CA PHE A 521 31.33 -22.60 2.25
C PHE A 521 30.77 -22.54 0.82
N LEU A 522 31.47 -23.14 -0.14
CA LEU A 522 30.98 -23.31 -1.51
C LEU A 522 30.79 -24.81 -1.77
N ILE A 523 29.57 -25.29 -1.55
CA ILE A 523 29.26 -26.73 -1.52
C ILE A 523 28.67 -27.13 -2.88
N PRO A 524 29.27 -28.10 -3.62
CA PRO A 524 28.68 -28.61 -4.85
C PRO A 524 27.28 -29.16 -4.60
N ALA A 525 26.31 -28.79 -5.45
CA ALA A 525 24.93 -29.23 -5.32
C ALA A 525 24.37 -29.74 -6.65
N SER A 526 23.30 -30.52 -6.56
CA SER A 526 22.59 -31.08 -7.70
C SER A 526 21.09 -30.90 -7.52
N PHE A 527 20.38 -30.76 -8.64
CA PHE A 527 18.92 -30.72 -8.63
C PHE A 527 18.33 -32.12 -8.40
N GLY A 528 17.23 -32.16 -7.65
CA GLY A 528 16.40 -33.35 -7.46
C GLY A 528 14.92 -33.04 -7.68
N ASP A 529 14.06 -34.05 -7.60
CA ASP A 529 12.64 -33.96 -8.00
C ASP A 529 11.83 -32.88 -7.26
N SER A 530 12.22 -32.52 -6.03
CA SER A 530 11.51 -31.54 -5.20
C SER A 530 12.44 -30.52 -4.52
N GLY A 531 13.67 -30.34 -5.02
CA GLY A 531 14.62 -29.39 -4.41
C GLY A 531 16.06 -29.56 -4.90
N ILE A 532 17.02 -29.35 -3.99
CA ILE A 532 18.44 -29.63 -4.25
C ILE A 532 19.03 -30.54 -3.18
N SER A 533 20.06 -31.28 -3.55
CA SER A 533 20.95 -32.01 -2.64
C SER A 533 22.34 -31.37 -2.66
N ALA A 534 22.95 -31.20 -1.49
CA ALA A 534 24.26 -30.58 -1.36
C ALA A 534 25.29 -31.62 -0.87
N ASN A 535 26.46 -31.65 -1.50
CA ASN A 535 27.50 -32.63 -1.21
C ASN A 535 28.38 -32.19 -0.01
N CYS A 536 27.80 -32.19 1.19
CA CYS A 536 28.48 -31.96 2.47
C CYS A 536 27.97 -32.98 3.49
N SER A 537 28.80 -33.43 4.44
CA SER A 537 28.41 -34.44 5.44
C SER A 537 27.13 -34.07 6.19
N ASP A 538 27.04 -32.82 6.66
CA ASP A 538 25.88 -32.26 7.36
C ASP A 538 24.59 -32.21 6.51
N LEU A 539 24.70 -32.23 5.17
CA LEU A 539 23.57 -32.04 4.26
C LEU A 539 23.27 -33.25 3.38
N ARG A 540 24.15 -34.25 3.35
CA ARG A 540 24.11 -35.34 2.35
C ARG A 540 22.85 -36.20 2.45
N SER A 541 22.26 -36.31 3.65
CA SER A 541 21.00 -37.01 3.88
C SER A 541 19.77 -36.11 3.81
N LEU A 542 19.94 -34.81 3.61
CA LEU A 542 18.87 -33.83 3.64
C LEU A 542 18.46 -33.44 2.23
N GLN A 543 17.15 -33.27 2.04
CA GLN A 543 16.62 -32.62 0.86
C GLN A 543 16.31 -31.17 1.19
N LEU A 544 16.98 -30.24 0.51
CA LEU A 544 16.79 -28.82 0.71
C LEU A 544 15.68 -28.33 -0.21
N THR A 545 14.73 -27.58 0.35
CA THR A 545 13.72 -26.90 -0.46
C THR A 545 14.41 -25.82 -1.27
N TRP A 546 14.30 -25.88 -2.60
CA TRP A 546 14.84 -24.84 -3.48
C TRP A 546 13.72 -23.95 -4.02
N ILE A 547 13.90 -22.65 -3.81
CA ILE A 547 13.03 -21.61 -4.34
C ILE A 547 13.82 -20.84 -5.40
N PRO A 548 13.59 -21.10 -6.69
CA PRO A 548 14.30 -20.40 -7.75
C PRO A 548 13.89 -18.93 -7.83
N ASP A 549 14.82 -18.08 -8.28
CA ASP A 549 14.57 -16.65 -8.49
C ASP A 549 13.72 -16.39 -9.75
N TRP A 550 13.84 -17.25 -10.76
CA TRP A 550 13.10 -17.22 -12.03
C TRP A 550 12.53 -18.60 -12.36
N VAL A 551 11.66 -18.69 -13.37
CA VAL A 551 11.42 -19.98 -14.03
C VAL A 551 12.63 -20.30 -14.90
N TYR A 552 13.39 -21.33 -14.54
CA TYR A 552 14.55 -21.82 -15.28
C TYR A 552 14.22 -23.07 -16.08
N ASP A 553 14.89 -23.23 -17.21
CA ASP A 553 15.14 -24.56 -17.75
C ASP A 553 16.36 -25.13 -17.01
N MET A 554 16.17 -26.29 -16.38
CA MET A 554 17.19 -26.90 -15.52
C MET A 554 18.36 -27.43 -16.33
N GLU A 555 18.13 -27.77 -17.60
CA GLU A 555 19.17 -28.18 -18.54
C GLU A 555 20.14 -27.02 -18.86
N GLU A 556 19.70 -25.77 -18.71
CA GLU A 556 20.52 -24.57 -18.92
C GLU A 556 21.40 -24.21 -17.70
N ILE A 557 21.26 -24.92 -16.57
CA ILE A 557 22.06 -24.71 -15.35
C ILE A 557 22.71 -26.04 -14.92
N PRO A 558 23.73 -26.53 -15.65
CA PRO A 558 24.28 -27.86 -15.39
C PRO A 558 25.08 -27.95 -14.09
N VAL A 559 25.51 -26.81 -13.53
CA VAL A 559 26.36 -26.76 -12.33
C VAL A 559 25.81 -25.71 -11.38
N ILE A 560 25.55 -26.13 -10.14
CA ILE A 560 25.13 -25.26 -9.04
C ILE A 560 25.97 -25.53 -7.79
N TYR A 561 26.04 -24.52 -6.95
CA TYR A 561 26.63 -24.59 -5.63
C TYR A 561 25.67 -24.02 -4.60
N LEU A 562 25.77 -24.51 -3.38
CA LEU A 562 25.11 -23.97 -2.20
C LEU A 562 26.13 -23.19 -1.37
N ILE A 563 25.77 -21.96 -1.01
CA ILE A 563 26.47 -21.16 -0.02
C ILE A 563 25.56 -21.05 1.21
N PRO A 564 25.76 -21.85 2.27
CA PRO A 564 25.08 -21.65 3.54
C PRO A 564 25.36 -20.25 4.07
N VAL A 565 24.30 -19.51 4.39
CA VAL A 565 24.40 -18.12 4.87
C VAL A 565 24.20 -18.04 6.37
N MET A 566 23.13 -18.64 6.87
CA MET A 566 22.80 -18.60 8.30
C MET A 566 21.85 -19.71 8.72
N THR A 567 21.83 -20.01 10.01
CA THR A 567 20.80 -20.79 10.68
C THR A 567 20.12 -19.95 11.76
N ILE A 568 18.79 -19.95 11.77
CA ILE A 568 17.98 -19.28 12.79
C ILE A 568 17.28 -20.33 13.64
N TRP A 569 17.45 -20.24 14.96
CA TRP A 569 16.69 -21.06 15.90
C TRP A 569 15.59 -20.22 16.55
N ASN A 570 14.36 -20.74 16.55
CA ASN A 570 13.18 -20.04 17.06
C ASN A 570 12.69 -20.53 18.44
N GLY A 571 13.39 -21.50 19.04
CA GLY A 571 12.96 -22.17 20.27
C GLY A 571 12.44 -23.58 20.07
N PHE A 572 12.03 -23.93 18.84
CA PHE A 572 11.43 -25.22 18.49
C PHE A 572 12.08 -25.84 17.25
N PHE A 573 12.49 -25.01 16.30
CA PHE A 573 13.05 -25.43 15.02
C PHE A 573 14.28 -24.59 14.69
N SER A 574 15.21 -25.21 13.97
CA SER A 574 16.36 -24.57 13.33
C SER A 574 16.14 -24.48 11.84
N HIS A 575 16.17 -23.26 11.32
CA HIS A 575 15.93 -22.93 9.92
C HIS A 575 17.27 -22.61 9.26
N LEU A 576 17.74 -23.47 8.37
CA LEU A 576 18.92 -23.22 7.54
C LEU A 576 18.54 -22.43 6.29
N TYR A 577 19.31 -21.40 5.98
CA TYR A 577 19.22 -20.61 4.76
C TYR A 577 20.53 -20.64 4.00
N GLY A 578 20.46 -20.84 2.69
CA GLY A 578 21.62 -20.78 1.80
C GLY A 578 21.29 -20.26 0.41
N LEU A 579 22.25 -19.57 -0.20
CA LEU A 579 22.13 -19.08 -1.58
C LEU A 579 22.50 -20.20 -2.54
N VAL A 580 21.67 -20.40 -3.56
CA VAL A 580 21.99 -21.29 -4.68
C VAL A 580 22.58 -20.43 -5.79
N VAL A 581 23.80 -20.76 -6.22
CA VAL A 581 24.56 -19.99 -7.20
C VAL A 581 25.06 -20.87 -8.34
N LYS A 582 25.35 -20.25 -9.49
CA LYS A 582 26.02 -20.86 -10.63
C LYS A 582 27.22 -20.01 -11.09
N PRO A 583 28.21 -20.58 -11.79
CA PRO A 583 29.30 -19.80 -12.38
C PRO A 583 28.78 -18.69 -13.31
N HIS A 584 29.40 -17.51 -13.22
CA HIS A 584 29.15 -16.37 -14.08
C HIS A 584 30.21 -16.31 -15.19
N GLY A 585 29.80 -16.57 -16.43
CA GLY A 585 30.71 -16.60 -17.57
C GLY A 585 31.80 -17.68 -17.41
N GLN A 586 33.05 -17.34 -17.76
CA GLN A 586 34.22 -18.23 -17.62
C GLN A 586 35.10 -17.89 -16.41
N GLY A 587 34.68 -16.95 -15.56
CA GLY A 587 35.45 -16.48 -14.40
C GLY A 587 35.17 -17.27 -13.12
N THR A 588 35.68 -16.74 -12.00
CA THR A 588 35.41 -17.25 -10.64
C THR A 588 34.20 -16.57 -9.97
N GLU A 589 33.54 -15.67 -10.70
CA GLU A 589 32.35 -14.97 -10.22
C GLU A 589 31.14 -15.89 -10.30
N MET A 590 30.17 -15.64 -9.43
CA MET A 590 28.96 -16.44 -9.29
C MET A 590 27.72 -15.58 -9.50
N THR A 591 26.66 -16.19 -10.01
CA THR A 591 25.34 -15.58 -10.12
C THR A 591 24.35 -16.38 -9.28
N ARG A 592 23.59 -15.70 -8.43
CA ARG A 592 22.52 -16.31 -7.67
C ARG A 592 21.38 -16.76 -8.59
N VAL A 593 20.85 -17.94 -8.32
CA VAL A 593 19.72 -18.54 -9.04
C VAL A 593 18.57 -18.95 -8.13
N GLY A 594 18.72 -18.91 -6.81
CA GLY A 594 17.62 -19.14 -5.88
C GLY A 594 18.05 -19.15 -4.42
N LEU A 595 17.09 -19.42 -3.56
CA LEU A 595 17.26 -19.67 -2.14
C LEU A 595 17.04 -21.15 -1.85
N ALA A 596 17.91 -21.74 -1.05
CA ALA A 596 17.70 -23.04 -0.45
C ALA A 596 17.36 -22.88 1.05
N SER A 597 16.43 -23.70 1.53
CA SER A 597 16.05 -23.73 2.93
C SER A 597 15.81 -25.14 3.45
N HIS A 598 16.05 -25.35 4.74
CA HIS A 598 15.69 -26.57 5.45
C HIS A 598 15.27 -26.26 6.89
N VAL A 599 14.38 -27.07 7.45
CA VAL A 599 13.89 -26.92 8.82
C VAL A 599 14.17 -28.21 9.58
N GLU A 600 15.00 -28.11 10.61
CA GLU A 600 15.36 -29.22 11.50
C GLU A 600 14.66 -29.04 12.87
N PRO A 601 13.96 -30.05 13.40
CA PRO A 601 13.38 -29.99 14.74
C PRO A 601 14.43 -29.97 15.84
N ASP A 602 14.29 -29.04 16.80
CA ASP A 602 15.02 -28.96 18.08
C ASP A 602 16.55 -29.18 17.99
N ASP A 603 17.21 -28.50 17.05
CA ASP A 603 18.68 -28.46 16.97
C ASP A 603 19.23 -27.05 17.24
N PRO A 604 19.40 -26.63 18.50
CA PRO A 604 19.93 -25.30 18.82
C PRO A 604 21.41 -25.11 18.41
N GLY A 605 22.14 -26.20 18.14
CA GLY A 605 23.53 -26.14 17.66
C GLY A 605 23.63 -25.81 16.18
N GLY A 606 22.59 -26.18 15.42
CA GLY A 606 22.47 -25.98 13.98
C GLY A 606 23.60 -26.65 13.21
N PHE A 607 23.70 -26.28 11.93
CA PHE A 607 24.66 -26.87 11.00
C PHE A 607 26.10 -26.38 11.26
N GLY A 608 27.11 -27.23 11.10
CA GLY A 608 28.51 -26.93 11.42
C GLY A 608 29.45 -26.89 10.21
N PHE A 609 29.13 -27.64 9.16
CA PHE A 609 29.86 -27.77 7.90
C PHE A 609 31.34 -28.14 8.09
N LEU A 610 31.65 -28.99 9.07
CA LEU A 610 33.02 -29.27 9.53
C LEU A 610 33.93 -29.87 8.45
N ASP A 611 33.36 -30.64 7.51
CA ASP A 611 34.11 -31.29 6.41
C ASP A 611 34.11 -30.48 5.11
N CYS A 612 33.58 -29.25 5.15
CA CYS A 612 33.43 -28.40 3.97
C CYS A 612 34.48 -27.27 3.99
N GLU A 613 35.11 -27.01 2.84
CA GLU A 613 36.17 -26.01 2.73
C GLU A 613 35.58 -24.60 2.59
N LYS A 614 36.13 -23.64 3.34
CA LYS A 614 35.79 -22.23 3.20
C LYS A 614 36.50 -21.63 1.99
N GLN A 615 35.76 -20.84 1.22
CA GLN A 615 36.24 -20.18 0.02
C GLN A 615 35.79 -18.71 0.02
N VAL A 616 36.55 -17.88 -0.67
CA VAL A 616 36.15 -16.52 -0.98
C VAL A 616 35.35 -16.56 -2.27
N VAL A 617 34.06 -16.25 -2.19
CA VAL A 617 33.12 -16.31 -3.31
C VAL A 617 32.61 -14.92 -3.64
N LYS A 618 32.80 -14.48 -4.88
CA LYS A 618 32.27 -13.21 -5.38
C LYS A 618 30.98 -13.45 -6.16
N ILE A 619 29.88 -12.86 -5.72
CA ILE A 619 28.56 -12.93 -6.36
C ILE A 619 28.27 -11.58 -7.02
N VAL A 620 27.87 -11.61 -8.30
CA VAL A 620 27.55 -10.45 -9.14
C VAL A 620 26.10 -10.43 -9.59
#